data_AF-A0A087VC94-F1
#
_entry.id   AF-A0A087VC94-F1
#
_cell.length_a   1.000
_cell.length_b   1.000
_cell.length_c   1.000
_cell.angle_alpha   90.00
_cell.angle_beta   90.00
_cell.angle_gamma   90.00
#
_symmetry.space_group_name_H-M   'P 1'
#
loop_
_entity.id
_entity.type
_entity.pdbx_description
1 polymer ?
#
loop_
_entity_poly.entity_id
_entity_poly.type
_entity_poly.pdbx_seq_one_letter_code
_entity_poly.pdbx_strand_id
1 'polypeptide(L)' 'YLLQALSPQNVSMGEWKVVDRDNCSSTDTAILNVTQKAANWTSPDSNISSVEIR' A
#
# COMPACT_ATOMS: atom_id res chain seq x y z
N TYR A 1 -0.15 -11.08 -6.03
CA TYR A 1 0.55 -9.82 -6.40
C TYR A 1 0.95 -9.09 -5.15
N LEU A 2 1.98 -8.26 -5.21
CA LEU A 2 2.40 -7.39 -4.11
C LEU A 2 2.08 -5.95 -4.53
N LEU A 3 1.43 -5.19 -3.65
CA LEU A 3 1.09 -3.78 -3.90
C LEU A 3 1.66 -2.90 -2.80
N GLN A 4 2.25 -1.78 -3.20
CA GLN A 4 2.80 -0.75 -2.32
C GLN A 4 2.17 0.60 -2.64
N ALA A 5 2.01 1.42 -1.60
CA ALA A 5 1.56 2.80 -1.73
C ALA A 5 2.64 3.71 -1.15
N LEU A 6 3.25 4.54 -1.99
CA LEU A 6 4.46 5.28 -1.65
C LEU A 6 4.34 6.77 -1.94
N SER A 7 4.95 7.59 -1.08
CA SER A 7 5.19 9.01 -1.39
C SER A 7 6.37 9.18 -2.35
N PRO A 8 6.60 10.38 -2.90
CA PRO A 8 7.80 10.70 -3.68
C PRO A 8 9.13 10.45 -2.94
N GLN A 9 9.11 10.33 -1.61
CA GLN A 9 10.27 10.01 -0.78
C GLN A 9 10.42 8.50 -0.52
N ASN A 10 9.62 7.65 -1.17
CA ASN A 10 9.53 6.20 -0.95
C ASN A 10 9.14 5.80 0.47
N VAL A 11 8.37 6.65 1.15
CA VAL A 11 7.80 6.31 2.45
C VAL A 11 6.42 5.71 2.23
N SER A 12 6.11 4.63 2.95
CA SER A 12 4.80 3.98 2.88
C SER A 12 3.70 4.93 3.36
N MET A 13 2.61 5.02 2.59
CA MET A 13 1.52 5.96 2.82
C MET A 13 0.16 5.26 2.89
N GLY A 14 -0.69 5.77 3.78
CA GLY A 14 -2.07 5.30 3.93
C GLY A 14 -2.15 3.89 4.52
N GLU A 15 -3.30 3.26 4.34
CA GLU A 15 -3.57 1.93 4.87
C GLU A 15 -4.24 1.03 3.83
N TRP A 16 -3.67 -0.15 3.63
CA TRP A 16 -4.33 -1.25 2.92
C TRP A 16 -5.39 -1.94 3.81
N LYS A 17 -6.59 -2.17 3.29
CA LYS A 17 -7.62 -3.00 3.94
C LYS A 17 -7.62 -4.38 3.28
N VAL A 18 -6.53 -5.13 3.52
CA VAL A 18 -6.33 -6.51 3.03
C VAL A 18 -6.15 -7.47 4.20
N VAL A 19 -6.36 -8.75 3.93
CA VAL A 19 -6.19 -9.83 4.92
C VAL A 19 -4.71 -10.03 5.24
N ASP A 20 -3.88 -10.07 4.19
CA ASP A 20 -2.45 -10.37 4.31
C ASP A 20 -1.62 -9.13 3.97
N ARG A 21 -0.77 -8.75 4.92
CA ARG A 21 0.22 -7.68 4.79
C ARG A 21 1.59 -8.22 5.07
N ASP A 22 2.58 -7.65 4.40
CA ASP A 22 3.98 -7.92 4.67
C ASP A 22 4.78 -6.63 4.80
N ASN A 23 5.91 -6.73 5.47
CA ASN A 23 6.86 -5.65 5.62
C ASN A 23 8.10 -5.95 4.78
N CYS A 24 8.11 -5.42 3.57
CA CYS A 24 9.26 -5.53 2.68
C CYS A 24 10.18 -4.31 2.90
N SER A 25 11.24 -4.48 3.68
CA SER A 25 12.24 -3.43 3.96
C SER A 25 11.64 -2.12 4.53
N SER A 26 10.77 -2.24 5.54
CA SER A 26 10.05 -1.12 6.18
C SER A 26 8.93 -0.50 5.33
N THR A 27 8.51 -1.16 4.25
CA THR A 27 7.40 -0.72 3.40
C THR A 27 6.17 -1.59 3.62
N ASP A 28 5.04 -1.00 4.04
CA ASP A 28 3.75 -1.71 4.11
C ASP A 28 3.37 -2.17 2.70
N THR A 29 3.21 -3.47 2.55
CA THR A 29 2.93 -4.12 1.28
C THR A 29 1.68 -4.98 1.42
N ALA A 30 0.67 -4.72 0.60
CA ALA A 30 -0.50 -5.56 0.50
C ALA A 30 -0.19 -6.81 -0.32
N ILE A 31 -0.51 -7.98 0.22
CA ILE A 31 -0.47 -9.23 -0.53
C ILE A 31 -1.87 -9.50 -1.10
N LEU A 32 -1.96 -9.59 -2.43
CA LEU A 32 -3.13 -10.12 -3.10
C LEU A 32 -2.90 -11.61 -3.39
N ASN A 33 -3.65 -12.45 -2.71
CA ASN A 33 -3.69 -13.90 -2.96
C ASN A 33 -4.27 -14.21 -4.35
N VAL A 34 -4.04 -15.42 -4.85
CA VAL A 34 -4.44 -15.85 -6.21
C VAL A 34 -5.94 -15.67 -6.47
N THR A 35 -6.77 -15.74 -5.42
CA THR A 35 -8.22 -15.56 -5.50
C THR A 35 -8.68 -14.10 -5.43
N GLN A 36 -7.81 -13.18 -5.00
CA GLN A 36 -8.12 -11.76 -4.84
C GLN A 36 -7.75 -10.97 -6.10
N LYS A 37 -8.70 -10.19 -6.61
CA LYS A 37 -8.52 -9.36 -7.82
C LYS A 37 -8.35 -7.88 -7.54
N ALA A 38 -8.63 -7.45 -6.31
CA ALA A 38 -8.58 -6.05 -5.90
C ALA A 38 -8.16 -5.96 -4.43
N ALA A 39 -7.61 -4.80 -4.07
CA ALA A 39 -7.35 -4.40 -2.69
C ALA A 39 -7.86 -2.99 -2.47
N ASN A 40 -8.36 -2.74 -1.26
CA ASN A 40 -8.81 -1.42 -0.86
C ASN A 40 -7.65 -0.69 -0.19
N TRP A 41 -7.42 0.54 -0.58
CA TRP A 41 -6.44 1.43 0.04
C TRP A 41 -7.14 2.71 0.50
N THR A 42 -6.78 3.18 1.69
CA THR A 42 -7.30 4.42 2.26
C THR A 42 -6.16 5.44 2.34
N SER A 43 -6.39 6.63 1.78
CA SER A 43 -5.45 7.73 1.87
C SER A 43 -5.24 8.16 3.32
N PRO A 44 -4.00 8.50 3.72
CA PRO A 44 -3.75 9.02 5.06
C PRO A 44 -4.34 10.42 5.23
N ASP A 45 -4.65 10.79 6.47
CA ASP A 45 -5.07 12.14 6.87
C ASP A 45 -3.86 13.10 6.93
N SER A 46 -3.12 13.23 5.81
CA SER A 46 -1.97 14.11 5.70
C SER A 46 -1.97 14.92 4.40
N ASN A 47 -1.35 16.10 4.43
CA ASN A 47 -1.19 16.96 3.25
C ASN A 47 -0.08 16.43 2.33
N ILE A 48 -0.28 15.24 1.76
CA ILE A 48 0.60 14.68 0.73
C ILE A 48 0.14 15.14 -0.65
N SER A 49 1.11 15.53 -1.48
CA SER A 49 0.86 16.00 -2.85
C SER A 49 0.47 14.88 -3.81
N SER A 50 1.00 13.68 -3.61
CA SER A 50 0.80 12.53 -4.49
C SER A 50 1.19 11.21 -3.82
N VAL A 51 0.61 10.12 -4.32
CA VAL A 51 0.95 8.74 -3.96
C VAL A 51 1.08 7.92 -5.24
N GLU A 52 2.11 7.09 -5.32
CA GLU A 52 2.28 6.07 -6.35
C GLU A 52 1.81 4.71 -5.82
N ILE A 53 1.00 4.00 -6.62
CA ILE A 53 0.65 2.61 -6.36
C ILE A 53 1.39 1.73 -7.36
N ARG A 54 2.19 0.78 -6.87
CA ARG A 54 2.98 -0.15 -7.68
C ARG A 54 2.95 -1.57 -7.16
#